data_AF-A0A8S9MB40-F1
#
_entry.id   AF-A0A8S9MB40-F1
#
_cell.length_a   1.000
_cell.length_b   1.000
_cell.length_c   1.000
_cell.angle_alpha   90.00
_cell.angle_beta   90.00
_cell.angle_gamma   90.00
#
_symmetry.space_group_name_H-M   'P 1'
#
loop_
_entity.id
_entity.type
_entity.pdbx_description
1 polymer ?
#
loop_
_entity_poly.entity_id
_entity_poly.type
_entity_poly.pdbx_seq_one_letter_code
_entity_poly.pdbx_strand_id
1 'polypeptide(L)'
;MESTYPRSYDLVHADHLLSKLKQRCNLTAVVAEVDRVLRPEGKLIVRDDAKTVQEVEAMVKAMKWEVHMTYSKGKEGLLSVQKSIWRPEDVQTLTYAIAA
;
A
#
# COMPACT_ATOMS: atom_id res chain seq x y z
N MET A 1 -13.50 -18.58 9.77
CA MET A 1 -12.46 -17.54 9.93
C MET A 1 -11.77 -17.46 8.57
N GLU A 2 -12.32 -16.62 7.70
CA GLU A 2 -12.00 -16.61 6.27
C GLU A 2 -10.64 -15.92 6.09
N SER A 3 -9.61 -16.72 5.79
CA SER A 3 -8.29 -16.22 5.47
C SER A 3 -8.41 -15.40 4.19
N THR A 4 -8.39 -14.06 4.27
CA THR A 4 -8.32 -13.20 3.09
C THR A 4 -7.06 -13.59 2.32
N TYR A 5 -7.23 -14.27 1.20
CA TYR A 5 -6.11 -14.81 0.42
C TYR A 5 -5.23 -13.66 -0.09
N PRO A 6 -3.90 -13.81 -0.06
CA PRO A 6 -3.01 -12.82 -0.67
C PRO A 6 -3.33 -12.66 -2.16
N ARG A 7 -3.33 -11.42 -2.66
CA ARG A 7 -3.51 -11.07 -4.09
C ARG A 7 -4.87 -11.45 -4.69
N SER A 8 -5.95 -11.27 -3.94
CA SER A 8 -7.32 -11.52 -4.43
C SER A 8 -7.98 -10.30 -5.07
N TYR A 9 -7.52 -9.08 -4.77
CA TYR A 9 -8.19 -7.85 -5.19
C TYR A 9 -7.36 -7.03 -6.15
N ASP A 10 -8.01 -6.45 -7.16
CA ASP A 10 -7.40 -5.54 -8.13
C ASP A 10 -7.62 -4.05 -7.74
N LEU A 11 -8.60 -3.77 -6.86
CA LEU A 11 -8.87 -2.44 -6.33
C LEU A 11 -9.28 -2.52 -4.85
N VAL A 12 -8.68 -1.66 -4.03
CA VAL A 12 -9.12 -1.40 -2.66
C VAL A 12 -9.47 0.09 -2.55
N HIS A 13 -10.66 0.38 -2.05
CA HIS A 13 -11.11 1.75 -1.78
C HIS A 13 -11.35 1.92 -0.28
N ALA A 14 -10.72 2.94 0.31
CA ALA A 14 -10.90 3.31 1.71
C ALA A 14 -11.46 4.73 1.80
N ASP A 15 -12.65 4.87 2.38
CA ASP A 15 -13.33 6.16 2.54
C ASP A 15 -13.53 6.47 4.03
N HIS A 16 -12.87 7.52 4.53
CA HIS A 16 -12.91 7.98 5.91
C HIS A 16 -12.68 6.86 6.95
N LEU A 17 -11.90 5.85 6.56
CA LEU A 17 -11.68 4.63 7.33
C LEU A 17 -10.35 4.69 8.09
N LEU A 18 -9.30 5.21 7.46
CA LEU A 18 -7.95 5.18 8.01
C LEU A 18 -7.79 6.16 9.17
N SER A 19 -8.40 7.35 9.11
CA SER A 19 -8.45 8.31 10.23
C SER A 19 -9.09 7.72 11.48
N LYS A 20 -10.19 6.97 11.30
CA LYS A 20 -10.88 6.27 12.41
C LYS A 20 -10.06 5.11 12.94
N LEU A 21 -9.48 4.29 12.05
CA LEU A 21 -8.67 3.14 12.44
C LEU A 21 -7.40 3.56 13.19
N LYS A 22 -6.81 4.71 12.85
CA LYS A 22 -5.62 5.23 13.51
C LYS A 22 -5.79 5.48 15.02
N GLN A 23 -7.02 5.66 15.49
CA GLN A 23 -7.31 5.80 16.93
C GLN A 23 -7.28 4.47 17.70
N ARG A 24 -7.37 3.33 17.01
CA ARG A 24 -7.51 2.00 17.62
C ARG A 24 -6.44 1.00 17.16
N CYS A 25 -5.85 1.21 15.99
CA CYS A 25 -4.99 0.28 15.29
C CYS A 25 -3.74 0.98 14.76
N ASN A 26 -2.68 0.21 14.57
CA ASN A 26 -1.48 0.69 13.89
C ASN A 26 -1.76 0.85 12.38
N LEU A 27 -1.69 2.10 11.88
CA LEU A 27 -1.94 2.41 10.47
C LEU A 27 -0.97 1.66 9.54
N THR A 28 0.28 1.46 9.94
CA THR A 28 1.27 0.70 9.16
C THR A 28 0.86 -0.76 8.98
N ALA A 29 0.31 -1.38 10.02
CA ALA A 29 -0.17 -2.76 9.94
C ALA A 29 -1.37 -2.88 8.99
N VAL A 30 -2.27 -1.90 9.00
CA VAL A 30 -3.41 -1.85 8.07
C VAL A 30 -2.92 -1.71 6.63
N VAL A 31 -1.98 -0.79 6.37
CA VAL A 31 -1.39 -0.60 5.03
C VAL A 31 -0.65 -1.87 4.57
N ALA A 32 0.02 -2.59 5.47
CA ALA A 32 0.66 -3.86 5.16
C ALA A 32 -0.35 -4.96 4.78
N GLU A 33 -1.50 -5.03 5.45
CA GLU A 33 -2.58 -5.94 5.04
C GLU A 33 -3.16 -5.57 3.68
N VAL A 34 -3.30 -4.27 3.39
CA VAL A 34 -3.71 -3.78 2.05
C VAL A 34 -2.70 -4.19 0.98
N ASP A 35 -1.39 -4.07 1.27
CA ASP A 35 -0.35 -4.60 0.37
C ASP A 35 -0.54 -6.11 0.16
N ARG A 36 -0.72 -6.89 1.22
CA ARG A 36 -0.84 -8.35 1.14
C ARG A 36 -2.03 -8.80 0.29
N VAL A 37 -3.18 -8.14 0.41
CA VAL A 37 -4.42 -8.54 -0.31
C VAL A 37 -4.48 -8.02 -1.74
N LEU A 38 -3.80 -6.92 -2.06
CA LEU A 38 -3.74 -6.38 -3.42
C LEU A 38 -2.85 -7.22 -4.32
N ARG A 39 -3.35 -7.50 -5.54
CA ARG A 39 -2.54 -8.06 -6.63
C ARG A 39 -1.46 -7.06 -7.03
N PRO A 40 -0.30 -7.50 -7.56
CA PRO A 40 0.59 -6.60 -8.28
C PRO A 40 -0.18 -5.84 -9.36
N GLU A 41 0.16 -4.56 -9.57
CA GLU A 41 -0.59 -3.61 -10.41
C GLU A 41 -1.99 -3.24 -9.90
N GLY A 42 -2.42 -3.81 -8.77
CA GLY A 42 -3.65 -3.44 -8.11
C GLY A 42 -3.62 -1.98 -7.63
N LYS A 43 -4.80 -1.36 -7.56
CA LYS A 43 -4.95 0.06 -7.23
C LYS A 43 -5.49 0.24 -5.82
N LEU A 44 -4.98 1.25 -5.13
CA LEU A 44 -5.49 1.69 -3.84
C LEU A 44 -5.96 3.14 -3.99
N ILE A 45 -7.23 3.38 -3.67
CA ILE A 45 -7.83 4.71 -3.63
C ILE A 45 -8.21 5.02 -2.19
N VAL A 46 -7.65 6.09 -1.64
CA VAL A 46 -7.89 6.53 -0.26
C VAL A 46 -8.50 7.92 -0.29
N ARG A 47 -9.67 8.07 0.31
CA ARG A 47 -10.28 9.35 0.62
C ARG A 47 -10.37 9.50 2.13
N ASP A 48 -9.65 10.45 2.70
CA ASP A 48 -9.62 10.64 4.16
C ASP A 48 -9.11 12.03 4.53
N ASP A 49 -8.94 12.31 5.82
CA ASP A 49 -8.30 13.54 6.29
C ASP A 49 -6.95 13.76 5.60
N ALA A 50 -6.67 15.00 5.18
CA ALA A 50 -5.47 15.34 4.42
C ALA A 50 -4.17 14.89 5.12
N LYS A 51 -4.13 14.94 6.45
CA LYS A 51 -2.99 14.46 7.26
C LYS A 51 -2.80 12.94 7.14
N THR A 52 -3.90 12.18 7.23
CA THR A 52 -3.89 10.72 7.10
C THR A 52 -3.45 10.32 5.68
N VAL A 53 -3.97 11.03 4.67
CA VAL A 53 -3.60 10.81 3.27
C VAL A 53 -2.11 11.03 3.03
N GLN A 54 -1.53 12.10 3.57
CA GLN A 54 -0.08 12.38 3.45
C GLN A 54 0.78 11.29 4.12
N GLU A 55 0.36 10.78 5.28
CA GLU A 55 1.09 9.68 5.95
C GLU A 55 1.02 8.38 5.14
N VAL A 56 -0.14 8.06 4.57
CA VAL A 56 -0.29 6.88 3.70
C VAL A 56 0.54 7.06 2.43
N GLU A 57 0.55 8.25 1.84
CA GLU A 57 1.37 8.59 0.67
C GLU A 57 2.87 8.37 0.94
N ALA A 58 3.36 8.76 2.13
CA ALA A 58 4.74 8.52 2.52
C ALA A 58 5.07 7.02 2.63
N MET A 59 4.16 6.23 3.20
CA MET A 59 4.32 4.77 3.32
C MET A 59 4.34 4.07 1.97
N VAL A 60 3.39 4.38 1.08
CA VAL A 60 3.32 3.74 -0.25
C VAL A 60 4.50 4.14 -1.14
N LYS A 61 5.00 5.37 -1.03
CA LYS A 61 6.26 5.79 -1.68
C LYS A 61 7.47 5.00 -1.17
N ALA A 62 7.55 4.76 0.14
CA ALA A 62 8.62 3.93 0.72
C ALA A 62 8.57 2.49 0.21
N MET A 63 7.37 1.94 -0.01
CA MET A 63 7.16 0.63 -0.63
C MET A 63 7.35 0.61 -2.16
N LYS A 64 7.79 1.72 -2.77
CA LYS A 64 8.00 1.88 -4.22
C LYS A 64 6.74 1.70 -5.06
N TRP A 65 5.57 2.00 -4.50
CA TRP A 65 4.33 2.06 -5.26
C TRP A 65 4.28 3.34 -6.09
N GLU A 66 3.52 3.30 -7.18
CA GLU A 66 3.36 4.43 -8.08
C GLU A 66 2.20 5.33 -7.61
N VAL A 67 2.48 6.62 -7.43
CA VAL A 67 1.45 7.59 -7.08
C VAL A 67 0.91 8.21 -8.35
N HIS A 68 -0.35 7.92 -8.67
CA HIS A 68 -1.01 8.44 -9.87
C HIS A 68 -1.63 9.81 -9.63
N MET A 69 -2.23 10.01 -8.44
CA MET A 69 -2.91 11.26 -8.12
C MET A 69 -2.94 11.48 -6.62
N THR A 70 -2.57 12.68 -6.20
CA THR A 70 -2.79 13.19 -4.84
C THR A 70 -3.52 14.51 -4.95
N TYR A 71 -4.66 14.63 -4.28
CA TYR A 71 -5.47 15.83 -4.23
C TYR A 71 -5.83 16.14 -2.79
N SER A 72 -5.76 17.41 -2.39
CA SER A 72 -6.18 17.84 -1.05
C SER A 72 -6.96 19.14 -1.16
N LYS A 73 -8.16 19.17 -0.57
CA LYS A 73 -9.00 20.37 -0.50
C LYS A 73 -9.50 20.56 0.93
N GLY A 74 -9.00 21.60 1.59
CA GLY A 74 -9.35 21.89 2.97
C GLY A 74 -8.87 20.79 3.91
N LYS A 75 -9.82 20.09 4.55
CA LYS A 75 -9.52 18.99 5.50
C LYS A 75 -9.51 17.61 4.85
N GLU A 76 -10.07 17.46 3.65
CA GLU A 76 -10.14 16.17 2.95
C GLU A 76 -8.99 16.03 1.93
N GLY A 77 -8.49 14.81 1.80
CA GLY A 77 -7.54 14.38 0.80
C GLY A 77 -8.05 13.15 0.03
N LEU A 78 -7.60 13.03 -1.21
CA LEU A 78 -7.81 11.89 -2.10
C LEU A 78 -6.46 11.46 -2.66
N LEU A 79 -6.15 10.18 -2.53
CA LEU A 79 -4.94 9.55 -3.02
C LEU A 79 -5.30 8.35 -3.89
N SER A 80 -4.69 8.27 -5.06
CA SER A 80 -4.77 7.13 -5.97
C SER A 80 -3.37 6.63 -6.25
N VAL A 81 -3.11 5.38 -5.88
CA VAL A 81 -1.81 4.73 -6.06
C VAL A 81 -1.97 3.36 -6.67
N GLN A 82 -0.92 2.91 -7.34
CA GLN A 82 -0.85 1.60 -7.96
C GLN A 82 0.33 0.83 -7.38
N LYS A 83 0.06 -0.41 -6.96
CA LYS A 83 1.08 -1.31 -6.44
C LYS A 83 2.02 -1.71 -7.58
N SER A 84 3.32 -1.49 -7.40
CA SER A 84 4.33 -1.90 -8.37
C SER A 84 4.69 -3.38 -8.22
N ILE A 85 5.32 -3.97 -9.24
CA ILE A 85 5.90 -5.32 -9.18
C ILE A 85 7.33 -5.27 -8.60
N TRP A 86 7.65 -4.26 -7.80
CA TRP A 86 9.03 -4.02 -7.36
C TRP A 86 9.66 -5.27 -6.73
N ARG A 87 10.85 -5.62 -7.22
CA ARG A 87 11.74 -6.65 -6.66
C ARG A 87 13.14 -6.05 -6.55
N PRO A 88 13.92 -6.36 -5.51
CA PRO A 88 15.33 -6.00 -5.47
C PRO A 88 16.05 -6.72 -6.62
N GLU A 89 16.80 -5.96 -7.41
CA GLU A 89 17.59 -6.50 -8.55
C GLU A 89 18.82 -7.28 -8.08
N ASP A 90 19.27 -7.05 -6.84
CA ASP A 90 20.36 -7.77 -6.19
C ASP A 90 19.92 -9.18 -5.77
N VAL A 91 19.77 -10.07 -6.74
CA VAL A 91 19.78 -11.50 -6.49
C VAL A 91 21.20 -11.82 -5.99
N GLN A 92 21.34 -12.07 -4.69
CA GLN A 92 22.59 -12.62 -4.16
C GLN A 92 22.79 -14.00 -4.79
N THR A 93 23.60 -14.04 -5.84
CA THR A 93 24.08 -15.28 -6.43
C THR A 93 24.91 -15.99 -5.37
N LEU A 94 24.31 -16.97 -4.69
CA LEU A 94 25.03 -17.82 -3.75
C LEU A 94 26.06 -18.62 -4.55
N THR A 95 27.31 -18.19 -4.53
CA THR A 95 28.41 -18.81 -5.29
C THR A 95 28.60 -20.29 -4.94
N TYR A 96 28.28 -20.68 -3.70
CA TYR A 96 28.20 -22.08 -3.27
C TYR A 96 27.19 -22.93 -4.07
N ALA A 97 26.11 -22.34 -4.59
CA ALA A 97 25.07 -23.07 -5.32
C ALA A 97 25.39 -23.30 -6.81
N ILE A 98 26.49 -22.74 -7.33
CA ILE A 98 26.89 -22.81 -8.75
C ILE A 98 28.17 -23.62 -8.94
N ALA A 99 28.92 -23.88 -7.87
CA ALA A 99 30.10 -24.74 -7.92
C ALA A 99 29.67 -26.22 -7.84
N ALA A 100 29.50 -26.85 -9.00
CA ALA A 100 29.46 -28.30 -9.18
C ALA A 100 30.75 -28.79 -9.83
#